data_AF-A0A946XIS2-F1
#
_entry.id   AF-A0A946XIS2-F1
#
_cell.length_a   1.000
_cell.length_b   1.000
_cell.length_c   1.000
_cell.angle_alpha   90.00
_cell.angle_beta   90.00
_cell.angle_gamma   90.00
#
_symmetry.space_group_name_H-M   'P 1'
#
loop_
_entity.id
_entity.type
_entity.pdbx_description
1 polymer ?
#
loop_
_entity_poly.entity_id
_entity_poly.type
_entity_poly.pdbx_seq_one_letter_code
_entity_poly.pdbx_strand_id
1 'polypeptide(L)'
;MPIIKSAIKRARQNTVRRSRRQPYKTHMKTMMRKMVDLTNEGKKDEAAKLLPSVYKTIDTAAKKNIIHPKNAARKKSRMAKLIAK
;
A
#
# COMPACT_ATOMS: atom_id res chain seq x y z
N MET A 1 -21.36 19.23 -13.18
CA MET A 1 -20.74 18.61 -14.37
C MET A 1 -19.60 19.50 -14.86
N PRO A 2 -18.44 18.96 -15.28
CA PRO A 2 -17.39 19.80 -15.86
C PRO A 2 -17.89 20.43 -17.16
N ILE A 3 -17.84 21.75 -17.25
CA ILE A 3 -18.37 22.51 -18.40
C ILE A 3 -17.32 22.58 -19.54
N ILE A 4 -16.03 22.60 -19.18
CA ILE A 4 -14.92 22.73 -20.12
C ILE A 4 -14.55 21.37 -20.72
N LYS A 5 -14.36 21.29 -22.05
CA LYS A 5 -13.98 20.06 -22.78
C LYS A 5 -12.76 19.36 -22.19
N SER A 6 -11.75 20.13 -21.77
CA SER A 6 -10.53 19.60 -21.13
C SER A 6 -10.83 18.94 -19.78
N ALA A 7 -11.73 19.51 -18.97
CA ALA A 7 -12.14 18.98 -17.69
C ALA A 7 -12.93 17.66 -17.84
N ILE A 8 -13.81 17.56 -18.83
CA ILE A 8 -14.52 16.30 -19.16
C ILE A 8 -13.52 15.20 -19.55
N LYS A 9 -12.50 15.53 -20.34
CA LYS A 9 -11.41 14.59 -20.68
C LYS A 9 -10.63 14.17 -19.43
N ARG A 10 -10.28 15.09 -18.55
CA ARG A 10 -9.58 14.79 -17.28
C ARG A 10 -10.40 13.88 -16.37
N ALA A 11 -11.71 14.10 -16.26
CA ALA A 11 -12.60 13.25 -15.46
C ALA A 11 -12.55 11.79 -15.95
N ARG A 12 -12.68 11.57 -17.27
CA ARG A 12 -12.56 10.23 -17.89
C ARG A 12 -11.19 9.58 -17.68
N GLN A 13 -10.10 10.35 -17.77
CA GLN A 13 -8.75 9.83 -17.52
C GLN A 13 -8.56 9.44 -16.05
N ASN A 14 -9.11 10.22 -15.13
CA ASN A 14 -8.95 10.01 -13.70
C ASN A 14 -9.65 8.73 -13.22
N THR A 15 -10.83 8.40 -13.74
CA THR A 15 -11.53 7.15 -13.39
C THR A 15 -10.70 5.92 -13.78
N VAL A 16 -10.15 5.90 -15.00
CA VAL A 16 -9.28 4.82 -15.48
C VAL A 16 -7.97 4.73 -14.69
N ARG A 17 -7.35 5.87 -14.37
CA ARG A 17 -6.14 5.88 -13.54
C ARG A 17 -6.42 5.41 -12.12
N ARG A 18 -7.58 5.77 -11.57
CA ARG A 18 -8.01 5.35 -10.23
C ARG A 18 -8.23 3.84 -10.19
N SER A 19 -8.95 3.26 -11.14
CA SER A 19 -9.20 1.81 -11.17
C SER A 19 -7.90 1.02 -11.26
N ARG A 20 -6.92 1.48 -12.04
CA ARG A 20 -5.58 0.87 -12.12
C ARG A 20 -4.76 0.96 -10.82
N ARG A 21 -4.90 2.06 -10.06
CA ARG A 21 -4.15 2.28 -8.79
C ARG A 21 -4.80 1.61 -7.58
N GLN A 22 -6.12 1.48 -7.59
CA GLN A 22 -6.90 0.90 -6.51
C GLN A 22 -6.40 -0.47 -6.04
N PRO A 23 -6.15 -1.49 -6.91
CA PRO A 23 -5.77 -2.83 -6.47
C PRO A 23 -4.43 -2.85 -5.75
N TYR A 24 -3.44 -2.09 -6.21
CA TYR A 24 -2.14 -2.00 -5.52
C TYR A 24 -2.27 -1.35 -4.14
N LYS A 25 -3.12 -0.31 -4.03
CA LYS A 25 -3.36 0.39 -2.77
C LYS A 25 -4.12 -0.50 -1.77
N THR A 26 -5.12 -1.23 -2.22
CA THR A 26 -5.88 -2.17 -1.37
C THR A 26 -5.01 -3.35 -0.97
N HIS A 27 -4.29 -3.96 -1.91
CA HIS A 27 -3.40 -5.09 -1.62
C HIS A 27 -2.34 -4.73 -0.57
N MET A 28 -1.66 -3.59 -0.70
CA MET A 28 -0.73 -3.09 0.32
C MET A 28 -1.41 -2.96 1.68
N LYS A 29 -2.62 -2.39 1.75
CA LYS A 29 -3.38 -2.27 3.00
C LYS A 29 -3.74 -3.62 3.61
N THR A 30 -4.19 -4.57 2.79
CA THR A 30 -4.55 -5.91 3.22
C THR A 30 -3.34 -6.64 3.81
N MET A 31 -2.18 -6.58 3.15
CA MET A 31 -0.96 -7.25 3.63
C MET A 31 -0.46 -6.64 4.95
N MET A 32 -0.49 -5.31 5.07
CA MET A 32 -0.18 -4.65 6.34
C MET A 32 -1.15 -5.05 7.46
N ARG A 33 -2.45 -5.16 7.16
CA ARG A 33 -3.45 -5.56 8.16
C ARG A 33 -3.22 -7.00 8.63
N LYS A 34 -3.04 -7.93 7.69
CA LYS A 34 -2.71 -9.34 8.00
C LYS A 34 -1.51 -9.47 8.94
N MET A 35 -0.46 -8.69 8.70
CA MET A 35 0.74 -8.70 9.55
C MET A 35 0.46 -8.18 10.96
N VAL A 36 -0.32 -7.10 11.09
CA VAL A 36 -0.73 -6.56 12.39
C VAL A 36 -1.61 -7.56 13.15
N ASP A 37 -2.57 -8.18 12.46
CA ASP A 37 -3.47 -9.18 13.05
C ASP A 37 -2.67 -10.39 13.59
N LEU A 38 -1.71 -10.93 12.81
CA LEU A 38 -0.84 -12.02 13.24
C LEU A 38 0.04 -11.68 14.44
N THR A 39 0.49 -10.42 14.53
CA THR A 39 1.29 -9.99 15.67
C THR A 39 0.44 -9.82 16.94
N ASN A 40 -0.81 -9.35 16.78
CA ASN A 40 -1.78 -9.30 17.88
C ASN A 40 -2.16 -10.71 18.38
N GLU A 41 -2.20 -11.70 17.47
CA GLU A 41 -2.41 -13.11 17.81
C GLU A 41 -1.19 -13.79 18.46
N GLY A 42 -0.05 -13.10 18.59
CA GLY A 42 1.16 -13.64 19.22
C GLY A 42 2.00 -14.58 18.33
N LYS A 43 1.65 -14.73 17.04
CA LYS A 43 2.36 -15.61 16.09
C LYS A 43 3.56 -14.91 15.45
N LYS A 44 4.62 -14.67 16.25
CA LYS A 44 5.81 -13.91 15.83
C LYS A 44 6.55 -14.55 14.64
N ASP A 45 6.63 -15.87 14.57
CA ASP A 45 7.32 -16.59 13.49
C ASP A 45 6.62 -16.46 12.13
N GLU A 46 5.29 -16.48 12.13
CA GLU A 46 4.49 -16.28 10.92
C GLU A 46 4.55 -14.82 10.45
N ALA A 47 4.55 -13.86 11.38
CA ALA A 47 4.75 -12.46 11.07
C ALA A 47 6.14 -12.18 10.46
N ALA A 48 7.19 -12.83 10.97
CA ALA A 48 8.54 -12.72 10.44
C ALA A 48 8.64 -13.27 8.99
N LYS A 49 7.98 -14.40 8.71
CA LYS A 49 7.90 -14.98 7.35
C LYS A 49 7.12 -14.09 6.37
N LEU A 50 6.12 -13.34 6.86
CA LEU A 50 5.29 -12.47 6.03
C LEU A 50 5.97 -11.11 5.71
N LEU A 51 6.94 -10.68 6.53
CA LEU A 51 7.61 -9.38 6.41
C LEU A 51 8.24 -9.11 5.02
N PRO A 52 8.98 -10.04 4.39
CA PRO A 52 9.55 -9.79 3.05
C PRO A 52 8.48 -9.52 2.00
N SER A 53 7.34 -10.21 2.09
CA SER A 53 6.19 -10.03 1.20
C SER A 53 5.55 -8.65 1.41
N VAL A 54 5.37 -8.23 2.65
CA VAL A 54 4.86 -6.88 2.99
C VAL A 54 5.79 -5.81 2.42
N TYR A 55 7.11 -5.94 2.58
CA TYR A 55 8.07 -5.00 2.02
C TYR A 55 8.01 -4.93 0.50
N LYS A 56 7.94 -6.09 -0.18
CA LYS A 56 7.79 -6.16 -1.64
C LYS A 56 6.56 -5.38 -2.12
N THR A 57 5.42 -5.53 -1.44
CA THR A 57 4.19 -4.82 -1.82
C THR A 57 4.29 -3.30 -1.60
N ILE A 58 4.91 -2.87 -0.50
CA ILE A 58 5.13 -1.45 -0.19
C ILE A 58 6.08 -0.82 -1.22
N ASP A 59 7.19 -1.48 -1.54
CA ASP A 59 8.18 -0.96 -2.48
C ASP A 59 7.64 -0.96 -3.92
N THR A 60 6.81 -1.93 -4.29
CA THR A 60 6.09 -1.92 -5.58
C THR A 60 5.13 -0.73 -5.68
N ALA A 61 4.42 -0.40 -4.60
CA ALA A 61 3.53 0.75 -4.55
C ALA A 61 4.31 2.08 -4.64
N ALA A 62 5.52 2.14 -4.08
CA ALA A 62 6.42 3.29 -4.21
C ALA A 62 6.96 3.43 -5.64
N LYS A 63 7.45 2.34 -6.25
CA LYS A 63 7.97 2.32 -7.63
C LYS A 63 6.91 2.75 -8.65
N LYS A 64 5.64 2.41 -8.43
CA LYS A 64 4.51 2.83 -9.28
C LYS A 64 3.97 4.23 -8.96
N ASN A 65 4.65 5.00 -8.11
CA ASN A 65 4.25 6.35 -7.67
C ASN A 65 2.83 6.42 -7.08
N ILE A 66 2.39 5.33 -6.42
CA ILE A 66 1.09 5.28 -5.72
C ILE A 66 1.23 5.86 -4.32
N ILE A 67 2.40 5.66 -3.70
CA ILE A 67 2.81 6.27 -2.43
C ILE A 67 4.17 6.96 -2.61
N HIS A 68 4.40 8.03 -1.85
CA HIS A 68 5.69 8.70 -1.82
C HIS A 68 6.77 7.79 -1.18
N PRO A 69 8.04 7.81 -1.65
CA PRO A 69 9.11 6.98 -1.09
C PRO A 69 9.30 7.18 0.43
N LYS A 70 9.20 8.41 0.92
CA LYS A 70 9.23 8.69 2.38
C LYS A 70 8.07 8.04 3.15
N ASN A 71 6.89 7.90 2.54
CA ASN A 71 5.76 7.21 3.16
C ASN A 71 6.00 5.69 3.17
N ALA A 72 6.56 5.14 2.09
CA ALA A 72 6.99 3.74 2.04
C ALA A 72 8.01 3.43 3.14
N ALA A 73 9.06 4.25 3.28
CA ALA A 73 10.07 4.11 4.32
C ALA A 73 9.46 4.16 5.74
N ARG A 74 8.57 5.12 6.00
CA ARG A 74 7.86 5.23 7.29
C ARG A 74 7.07 3.96 7.62
N LYS A 75 6.38 3.39 6.62
CA LYS A 75 5.61 2.16 6.80
C LYS A 75 6.51 0.95 7.05
N LYS A 76 7.60 0.79 6.30
CA LYS A 76 8.59 -0.28 6.55
C LYS A 76 9.14 -0.21 7.97
N SER A 77 9.55 0.99 8.41
CA SER A 77 10.04 1.21 9.79
C SER A 77 9.00 0.83 10.85
N ARG A 78 7.72 1.19 10.67
CA ARG A 78 6.65 0.81 11.60
C ARG A 78 6.43 -0.70 11.66
N MET A 79 6.44 -1.37 10.52
CA MET A 79 6.27 -2.83 10.46
C MET A 79 7.45 -3.56 11.12
N ALA A 80 8.69 -3.11 10.87
CA ALA A 80 9.88 -3.65 11.53
C ALA A 80 9.80 -3.54 13.07
N LYS A 81 9.44 -2.35 13.56
CA LYS A 81 9.29 -2.08 15.01
C LYS A 81 8.23 -2.94 15.67
N LEU A 82 7.23 -3.38 14.91
CA LEU A 82 6.11 -4.16 15.42
C LEU A 82 6.50 -5.61 15.67
N ILE A 83 7.45 -6.16 14.90
CA ILE A 83 8.03 -7.51 15.13
C ILE A 83 9.17 -7.47 16.15
N ALA A 84 9.95 -6.39 16.19
CA ALA A 84 11.09 -6.25 17.10
C ALA A 84 10.67 -6.07 18.58
N LYS A 85 9.37 -5.94 18.86
CA LYS A 85 8.80 -5.81 20.20
C LYS A 85 8.25 -7.17 20.65
#